data_AF-A0A3D0Y2G7-F1
#
_entry.id   AF-A0A3D0Y2G7-F1
#
_cell.length_a   1.000
_cell.length_b   1.000
_cell.length_c   1.000
_cell.angle_alpha   90.00
_cell.angle_beta   90.00
_cell.angle_gamma   90.00
#
_symmetry.space_group_name_H-M   'P 1'
#
loop_
_entity.id
_entity.type
_entity.pdbx_description
1 polymer ?
#
loop_
_entity_poly.entity_id
_entity_poly.type
_entity_poly.pdbx_seq_one_letter_code
_entity_poly.pdbx_strand_id
1 'polypeptide(L)'
;MKMYKEISIIIIIILVIFIGDFITQKYTKKNVESLTNELNELKQNIINNSSYNANEKTKIIQSKIDNVHHKLSYYLEHNEIEKIETTFTSCKSFVETEDYNEAICEVEKTIFLVNHLSDKYSFNLDNIF
;
A
#
# COMPACT_ATOMS: atom_id res chain seq x y z
N MET A 1 -7.92 31.14 36.31
CA MET A 1 -8.17 31.38 34.87
C MET A 1 -6.93 31.22 33.96
N LYS A 2 -5.71 30.97 34.49
CA LYS A 2 -4.50 30.76 33.65
C LYS A 2 -4.44 29.37 32.99
N MET A 3 -4.84 28.30 33.68
CA MET A 3 -4.80 26.93 33.13
C MET A 3 -5.83 26.63 32.02
N TYR A 4 -6.93 27.39 31.88
CA TYR A 4 -7.92 27.10 30.83
C TYR A 4 -7.36 27.34 29.42
N LYS A 5 -6.50 28.34 29.24
CA LYS A 5 -5.85 28.59 27.95
C LYS A 5 -4.88 27.46 27.58
N GLU A 6 -4.13 26.96 28.57
CA GLU A 6 -3.20 25.85 28.41
C GLU A 6 -3.94 24.53 28.11
N ILE A 7 -5.01 24.23 28.85
CA ILE A 7 -5.88 23.06 28.63
C ILE A 7 -6.53 23.12 27.24
N SER A 8 -7.03 24.28 26.81
CA SER A 8 -7.61 24.43 25.47
C SER A 8 -6.59 24.19 24.36
N ILE A 9 -5.33 24.61 24.54
CA ILE A 9 -4.26 24.35 23.57
C ILE A 9 -4.00 22.84 23.46
N ILE A 10 -3.95 22.11 24.59
CA ILE A 10 -3.76 20.66 24.59
C ILE A 10 -4.91 19.94 23.86
N ILE A 11 -6.16 20.35 24.11
CA ILE A 11 -7.34 19.79 23.43
C ILE A 11 -7.25 20.00 21.92
N ILE A 12 -6.83 21.20 21.48
CA ILE A 12 -6.65 21.51 20.06
C ILE A 12 -5.57 20.61 19.43
N ILE A 13 -4.44 20.41 20.11
CA ILE A 13 -3.35 19.53 19.63
C ILE A 13 -3.85 18.10 19.45
N ILE A 14 -4.59 17.56 20.43
CA ILE A 14 -5.17 16.21 20.36
C ILE A 14 -6.13 16.08 19.18
N LEU A 15 -7.00 17.08 18.97
CA LEU A 15 -7.90 17.12 17.82
C LEU A 15 -7.14 17.09 16.48
N VAL A 16 -6.06 17.85 16.36
CA VAL A 16 -5.22 17.86 15.14
C VAL A 16 -4.60 16.50 14.88
N ILE A 17 -4.12 15.79 15.92
CA ILE A 17 -3.57 14.45 15.79
C ILE A 17 -4.63 13.47 15.26
N PHE A 18 -5.83 13.44 15.87
CA PHE A 18 -6.92 12.57 15.41
C PHE A 18 -7.38 12.87 13.98
N ILE A 19 -7.44 14.16 13.60
CA ILE A 19 -7.80 14.56 12.24
C ILE A 19 -6.72 14.11 11.24
N GLY A 20 -5.44 14.31 11.58
CA GLY A 20 -4.31 13.90 10.74
C GLY A 20 -4.28 12.38 10.53
N ASP A 21 -4.50 11.63 11.61
CA ASP A 21 -4.58 10.16 11.59
C ASP A 21 -5.75 9.67 10.71
N PHE A 22 -6.94 10.25 10.88
CA PHE A 22 -8.11 9.92 10.06
C PHE A 22 -7.87 10.20 8.56
N ILE A 23 -7.22 11.33 8.23
CA ILE A 23 -6.89 11.68 6.85
C ILE A 23 -5.89 10.69 6.25
N THR A 24 -4.81 10.39 6.96
CA THR A 24 -3.73 9.50 6.49
C THR A 24 -4.22 8.07 6.31
N GLN A 25 -5.03 7.54 7.23
CA GLN A 25 -5.68 6.24 7.09
C GLN A 25 -6.57 6.15 5.86
N LYS A 26 -7.43 7.14 5.65
CA LYS A 26 -8.31 7.18 4.47
C LYS A 26 -7.51 7.20 3.17
N TYR A 27 -6.41 7.95 3.17
CA TYR A 27 -5.49 8.00 2.02
C TYR A 27 -4.77 6.67 1.78
N THR A 28 -4.29 6.04 2.84
CA THR A 28 -3.62 4.73 2.80
C THR A 28 -4.56 3.66 2.25
N LYS A 29 -5.76 3.53 2.85
CA LYS A 29 -6.77 2.55 2.43
C LYS A 29 -7.14 2.69 0.95
N LYS A 30 -7.33 3.92 0.47
CA LYS A 30 -7.64 4.18 -0.94
C LYS A 30 -6.52 3.73 -1.88
N ASN A 31 -5.26 3.97 -1.52
CA ASN A 31 -4.13 3.53 -2.34
C ASN A 31 -3.95 2.01 -2.30
N VAL A 32 -4.11 1.38 -1.13
CA VAL A 32 -4.07 -0.07 -0.97
C VAL A 32 -5.17 -0.76 -1.78
N GLU A 33 -6.41 -0.27 -1.72
CA GLU A 33 -7.53 -0.81 -2.51
C GLU A 33 -7.26 -0.66 -4.02
N SER A 34 -6.81 0.52 -4.45
CA SER A 34 -6.45 0.78 -5.85
C SER A 34 -5.31 -0.10 -6.34
N LEU A 35 -4.30 -0.37 -5.52
CA LEU A 35 -3.16 -1.22 -5.88
C LEU A 35 -3.54 -2.70 -5.90
N THR A 36 -4.33 -3.15 -4.91
CA THR A 36 -4.85 -4.52 -4.82
C THR A 36 -5.73 -4.87 -6.01
N ASN A 37 -6.58 -3.94 -6.46
CA ASN A 37 -7.40 -4.15 -7.66
C ASN A 37 -6.55 -4.36 -8.92
N GLU A 38 -5.49 -3.56 -9.11
CA GLU A 38 -4.59 -3.73 -10.27
C GLU A 38 -3.82 -5.05 -10.21
N LEU A 39 -3.34 -5.44 -9.03
CA LEU A 39 -2.65 -6.72 -8.82
C LEU A 39 -3.59 -7.92 -9.10
N ASN A 40 -4.85 -7.83 -8.67
CA ASN A 40 -5.86 -8.84 -8.99
C ASN A 40 -6.12 -8.93 -10.49
N GLU A 41 -6.22 -7.79 -11.18
CA GLU A 41 -6.36 -7.77 -12.64
C GLU A 41 -5.13 -8.34 -13.35
N LEU A 42 -3.91 -8.03 -12.88
CA LEU A 42 -2.68 -8.64 -13.39
C LEU A 42 -2.72 -10.17 -13.23
N LYS A 43 -3.11 -10.68 -12.06
CA LYS A 43 -3.27 -12.11 -11.82
C LYS A 43 -4.24 -12.75 -12.82
N GLN A 44 -5.39 -12.12 -13.08
CA GLN A 44 -6.35 -12.61 -14.07
C GLN A 44 -5.77 -12.59 -15.49
N ASN A 45 -5.02 -11.55 -15.86
CA ASN A 45 -4.38 -11.48 -17.17
C ASN A 45 -3.33 -12.59 -17.38
N ILE A 46 -2.58 -12.93 -16.33
CA ILE A 46 -1.61 -14.04 -16.34
C ILE A 46 -2.35 -15.38 -16.50
N ILE A 47 -3.40 -15.63 -15.70
CA ILE A 47 -4.20 -16.87 -15.78
C ILE A 47 -4.84 -17.05 -17.15
N ASN A 48 -5.31 -15.96 -17.77
CA ASN A 48 -5.95 -15.97 -19.08
C ASN A 48 -4.94 -15.98 -20.25
N ASN A 49 -3.64 -16.15 -19.98
CA ASN A 49 -2.54 -16.20 -20.97
C ASN A 49 -2.42 -14.96 -21.88
N SER A 50 -2.76 -13.77 -21.38
CA SER A 50 -2.64 -12.51 -22.13
C SER A 50 -1.31 -11.80 -21.83
N SER A 51 -0.20 -12.36 -22.31
CA SER A 51 1.18 -11.87 -22.05
C SER A 51 1.36 -10.37 -22.31
N TYR A 52 0.88 -9.86 -23.45
CA TYR A 52 0.96 -8.44 -23.79
C TYR A 52 0.25 -7.54 -22.76
N ASN A 53 -0.96 -7.94 -22.35
CA ASN A 53 -1.73 -7.18 -21.36
C ASN A 53 -1.11 -7.28 -19.96
N ALA A 54 -0.48 -8.42 -19.61
CA ALA A 54 0.22 -8.57 -18.36
C ALA A 54 1.45 -7.64 -18.28
N ASN A 55 2.26 -7.57 -19.34
CA ASN A 55 3.44 -6.69 -19.40
C ASN A 55 3.09 -5.18 -19.35
N GLU A 56 2.01 -4.74 -19.99
CA GLU A 56 1.57 -3.35 -19.84
C GLU A 56 1.02 -3.08 -18.44
N LYS A 57 0.31 -4.06 -17.85
CA LYS A 57 -0.22 -3.94 -16.50
C LYS A 57 0.88 -3.86 -15.45
N THR A 58 2.00 -4.58 -15.61
CA THR A 58 3.12 -4.49 -14.66
C THR A 58 3.73 -3.09 -14.62
N LYS A 59 3.78 -2.36 -15.75
CA LYS A 59 4.23 -0.95 -15.79
C LYS A 59 3.29 -0.03 -15.04
N ILE A 60 1.98 -0.21 -15.19
CA ILE A 60 0.95 0.56 -14.47
C ILE A 60 1.11 0.34 -12.96
N ILE A 61 1.24 -0.92 -12.54
CA ILE A 61 1.39 -1.27 -11.13
C ILE A 61 2.70 -0.71 -10.56
N GLN A 62 3.82 -0.80 -11.29
CA GLN A 62 5.09 -0.18 -10.88
C GLN A 62 4.90 1.31 -10.58
N SER A 63 4.26 2.05 -11.50
CA SER A 63 4.03 3.48 -11.31
C SER A 63 3.17 3.80 -10.08
N LYS A 64 2.23 2.91 -9.72
CA LYS A 64 1.42 3.03 -8.51
C LYS A 64 2.23 2.73 -7.25
N ILE A 65 3.10 1.72 -7.29
CA ILE A 65 4.01 1.40 -6.19
C ILE A 65 4.98 2.57 -5.95
N ASP A 66 5.56 3.14 -7.00
CA ASP A 66 6.45 4.30 -6.89
C ASP A 66 5.73 5.52 -6.27
N ASN A 67 4.46 5.73 -6.64
CA ASN A 67 3.61 6.78 -6.09
C ASN A 67 3.26 6.53 -4.62
N VAL A 68 2.99 5.26 -4.28
CA VAL A 68 2.81 4.79 -2.90
C VAL A 68 4.07 5.06 -2.10
N HIS A 69 5.25 4.66 -2.57
CA HIS A 69 6.53 4.93 -1.93
C HIS A 69 6.68 6.44 -1.67
N HIS A 70 6.63 7.25 -2.73
CA HIS A 70 6.84 8.69 -2.60
C HIS A 70 5.87 9.37 -1.62
N LYS A 71 4.59 8.97 -1.58
CA LYS A 71 3.57 9.65 -0.76
C LYS A 71 3.41 9.07 0.64
N LEU A 72 3.60 7.77 0.80
CA LEU A 72 3.32 7.07 2.05
C LEU A 72 4.57 6.95 2.93
N SER A 73 5.78 7.01 2.37
CA SER A 73 7.03 7.03 3.14
C SER A 73 7.18 8.20 4.14
N TYR A 74 6.37 9.25 4.03
CA TYR A 74 6.37 10.34 5.01
C TYR A 74 5.89 9.91 6.40
N TYR A 75 5.12 8.82 6.49
CA TYR A 75 4.50 8.36 7.74
C TYR A 75 4.40 6.84 7.88
N LEU A 76 4.66 6.08 6.81
CA LEU A 76 4.79 4.62 6.83
C LEU A 76 6.26 4.21 6.89
N GLU A 77 6.51 3.02 7.43
CA GLU A 77 7.86 2.46 7.47
C GLU A 77 8.33 2.09 6.05
N HIS A 78 9.51 2.59 5.66
CA HIS A 78 10.09 2.32 4.35
C HIS A 78 10.28 0.83 4.06
N ASN A 79 10.66 0.04 5.06
CA ASN A 79 10.88 -1.40 4.93
C ASN A 79 9.62 -2.16 4.44
N GLU A 80 8.41 -1.71 4.78
CA GLU A 80 7.16 -2.35 4.35
C GLU A 80 6.91 -2.09 2.87
N ILE A 81 7.25 -0.89 2.41
CA ILE A 81 7.14 -0.52 1.00
C ILE A 81 8.22 -1.23 0.18
N GLU A 82 9.46 -1.31 0.68
CA GLU A 82 10.56 -2.04 0.04
C GLU A 82 10.26 -3.53 -0.14
N LYS A 83 9.55 -4.16 0.81
CA LYS A 83 9.08 -5.55 0.66
C LYS A 83 8.09 -5.68 -0.50
N ILE A 84 7.12 -4.76 -0.60
CA ILE A 84 6.14 -4.73 -1.72
C ILE A 84 6.87 -4.54 -3.06
N GLU A 85 7.84 -3.62 -3.12
CA GLU A 85 8.66 -3.39 -4.31
C GLU A 85 9.46 -4.61 -4.71
N THR A 86 10.04 -5.30 -3.74
CA THR A 86 10.85 -6.51 -3.98
C THR A 86 10.01 -7.63 -4.57
N THR A 87 8.87 -7.97 -3.94
CA THR A 87 7.99 -9.04 -4.44
C THR A 87 7.41 -8.67 -5.80
N PHE A 88 7.05 -7.40 -6.00
CA PHE A 88 6.52 -6.95 -7.29
C PHE A 88 7.59 -6.94 -8.39
N THR A 89 8.84 -6.60 -8.06
CA THR A 89 9.97 -6.68 -9.01
C THR A 89 10.19 -8.12 -9.48
N SER A 90 10.12 -9.09 -8.55
CA SER A 90 10.17 -10.52 -8.90
C SER A 90 8.99 -10.91 -9.78
N CYS A 91 7.76 -10.53 -9.41
CA CYS A 91 6.58 -10.75 -10.25
C CYS A 91 6.77 -10.22 -11.67
N LYS A 92 7.23 -8.98 -11.82
CA LYS A 92 7.44 -8.35 -13.12
C LYS A 92 8.46 -9.14 -13.94
N SER A 93 9.59 -9.53 -13.34
CA SER A 93 10.61 -10.35 -14.00
C SER A 93 10.01 -11.67 -14.51
N PHE A 94 9.18 -12.35 -13.72
CA PHE A 94 8.56 -13.60 -14.12
C PHE A 94 7.52 -13.42 -15.23
N VAL A 95 6.76 -12.32 -15.23
CA VAL A 95 5.87 -11.98 -16.36
C VAL A 95 6.67 -11.74 -17.64
N GLU A 96 7.81 -11.05 -17.54
CA GLU A 96 8.69 -10.75 -18.68
C GLU A 96 9.36 -12.01 -19.26
N THR A 97 9.67 -12.99 -18.42
CA THR A 97 10.25 -14.28 -18.83
C THR A 97 9.22 -15.37 -19.12
N GLU A 98 7.93 -15.02 -19.11
CA GLU A 98 6.79 -15.94 -19.31
C GLU A 98 6.70 -17.09 -18.28
N ASP A 99 7.28 -16.90 -17.10
CA ASP A 99 7.27 -17.87 -16.00
C ASP A 99 6.03 -17.66 -15.11
N TYR A 100 4.86 -18.01 -15.64
CA TYR A 100 3.58 -17.55 -15.10
C TYR A 100 3.20 -18.15 -13.74
N ASN A 101 3.69 -19.33 -13.38
CA ASN A 101 3.38 -19.91 -12.06
C ASN A 101 4.08 -19.10 -10.95
N GLU A 102 5.34 -18.76 -11.19
CA GLU A 102 6.20 -17.95 -10.34
C GLU A 102 5.68 -16.52 -10.28
N ALA A 103 5.23 -15.97 -11.42
CA ALA A 103 4.55 -14.67 -11.45
C ALA A 103 3.30 -14.65 -10.57
N ILE A 104 2.43 -15.66 -10.65
CA ILE A 104 1.22 -15.75 -9.81
C ILE A 104 1.60 -15.82 -8.32
N CYS A 105 2.60 -16.62 -7.96
CA CYS A 105 3.10 -16.72 -6.59
C CYS A 105 3.56 -15.36 -6.04
N GLU A 106 4.34 -14.61 -6.81
CA GLU A 106 4.82 -13.28 -6.41
C GLU A 106 3.72 -12.21 -6.41
N VAL A 107 2.74 -12.28 -7.32
CA VAL A 107 1.56 -11.41 -7.28
C VAL A 107 0.78 -11.62 -5.98
N GLU A 108 0.55 -12.88 -5.56
CA GLU A 108 -0.17 -13.18 -4.31
C GLU A 108 0.57 -12.68 -3.07
N LYS A 109 1.90 -12.85 -3.02
CA LYS A 109 2.74 -12.27 -1.95
C LYS A 109 2.62 -10.75 -1.92
N THR A 110 2.66 -10.12 -3.09
CA THR A 110 2.52 -8.66 -3.21
C THR A 110 1.15 -8.19 -2.70
N ILE A 111 0.06 -8.87 -3.10
CA ILE A 111 -1.30 -8.59 -2.60
C ILE A 111 -1.37 -8.72 -1.08
N PHE A 112 -0.78 -9.78 -0.51
CA PHE A 112 -0.75 -9.98 0.93
C PHE A 112 -0.06 -8.81 1.65
N LEU A 113 1.13 -8.40 1.20
CA LEU A 113 1.88 -7.29 1.79
C LEU A 113 1.13 -5.95 1.66
N VAL A 114 0.53 -5.69 0.50
CA VAL A 114 -0.25 -4.46 0.25
C VAL A 114 -1.49 -4.39 1.15
N ASN A 115 -2.21 -5.49 1.34
CA ASN A 115 -3.34 -5.53 2.27
C ASN A 115 -2.89 -5.34 3.72
N HIS A 116 -1.80 -6.01 4.12
CA HIS A 116 -1.23 -5.88 5.46
C HIS A 116 -0.80 -4.44 5.77
N LEU A 117 -0.36 -3.67 4.76
CA LEU A 117 -0.07 -2.25 4.91
C LEU A 117 -1.31 -1.45 5.36
N SER A 118 -2.50 -1.70 4.83
CA SER A 118 -3.70 -0.99 5.33
C SER A 118 -4.09 -1.44 6.73
N ASP A 119 -3.90 -2.72 7.07
CA ASP A 119 -4.31 -3.27 8.36
C ASP A 119 -3.42 -2.76 9.50
N LYS A 120 -2.08 -2.77 9.31
CA LYS A 120 -1.09 -2.30 10.28
C LYS A 120 -1.25 -0.82 10.64
N TYR A 121 -1.66 0.00 9.68
CA TYR A 121 -1.82 1.44 9.86
C TYR A 121 -3.27 1.88 10.05
N SER A 122 -4.20 0.94 10.17
CA SER A 122 -5.56 1.24 10.59
C SER A 122 -5.58 1.60 12.07
N PHE A 123 -6.37 2.61 12.46
CA PHE A 123 -6.57 2.91 13.86
C PHE A 123 -7.37 1.78 14.51
N ASN A 124 -6.66 0.95 15.28
CA ASN A 124 -7.24 -0.09 16.08
C ASN A 124 -6.48 -0.16 17.40
N LEU A 125 -7.13 -0.57 18.51
CA LEU A 125 -6.48 -0.62 19.83
C LEU A 125 -5.23 -1.49 19.83
N ASP A 126 -5.18 -2.49 18.96
CA ASP A 126 -4.04 -3.39 18.75
C ASP A 126 -2.82 -2.69 18.11
N ASN A 127 -3.03 -1.60 17.36
CA ASN A 127 -1.99 -0.86 16.65
C ASN A 127 -1.49 0.38 17.41
N ILE A 128 -1.96 0.61 18.65
CA ILE A 128 -1.54 1.74 19.52
C ILE A 128 -0.43 1.29 20.51
N PHE A 129 -0.08 0.00 20.54
CA PHE A 129 0.92 -0.61 21.42
C PHE A 129 1.96 -1.44 20.66
#